data_AF-A0A351TKI8-F1
#
_entry.id   AF-A0A351TKI8-F1
#
_cell.length_a   1.000
_cell.length_b   1.000
_cell.length_c   1.000
_cell.angle_alpha   90.00
_cell.angle_beta   90.00
_cell.angle_gamma   90.00
#
_symmetry.space_group_name_H-M   'P 1'
#
loop_
_entity.id
_entity.type
_entity.pdbx_description
1 polymer ?
#
loop_
_entity_poly.entity_id
_entity_poly.type
_entity_poly.pdbx_seq_one_letter_code
_entity_poly.pdbx_strand_id
1 'polypeptide(L)'
;MSLVAVKKPYLLKISLDEDAPDPRKDYDNLGSMVCWHRHYRLGDAHSYKDPGDFLQELVEKNVSDAELIRQAKAGKIPGVRLGYVRRERIWTVESYDTMSRKWIRLYGFDGPFSRCSSEVAEAVRSEMDNHALLKLAGQKCCILPVYLFNHSGLHISTQDLTKWPDGRWDAGQVGWVYADKKAILAEYGKCGPEEMKRAEKVLMSEVELYDKYLSGECYGFQLYKDGEEMDSCWGFLGDFEEVRKDILEYLPEECCSLMDHLTEAQDMRRMEVEDYEGLLEEMEV
;
A
#
# COMPACT_ATOMS: atom_id res chain seq x y z
N MET A 1 1.00 11.89 25.95
CA MET A 1 0.98 11.25 27.29
C MET A 1 1.85 10.03 27.18
N SER A 2 2.73 9.81 28.15
CA SER A 2 3.60 8.63 28.20
C SER A 2 3.01 7.59 29.15
N LEU A 3 3.41 6.34 28.99
CA LEU A 3 3.17 5.27 29.95
C LEU A 3 4.46 5.02 30.73
N VAL A 4 4.38 5.00 32.06
CA VAL A 4 5.54 4.81 32.94
C VAL A 4 5.29 3.73 33.96
N ALA A 5 6.34 2.99 34.32
CA ALA A 5 6.32 2.01 35.41
C ALA A 5 7.63 2.07 36.18
N VAL A 6 7.57 1.87 37.49
CA VAL A 6 8.73 1.93 38.38
C VAL A 6 8.87 0.64 39.19
N LYS A 7 10.11 0.15 39.29
CA LYS A 7 10.55 -0.92 40.17
C LYS A 7 12.01 -0.67 40.50
N LYS A 8 12.26 0.05 41.60
CA LYS A 8 13.62 0.49 41.99
C LYS A 8 14.65 -0.63 41.82
N PRO A 9 15.79 -0.34 41.17
CA PRO A 9 16.26 0.97 40.68
C PRO A 9 15.72 1.39 39.30
N TYR A 10 14.82 0.61 38.70
CA TYR A 10 14.40 0.75 37.30
C TYR A 10 13.16 1.62 37.11
N LEU A 11 13.14 2.36 36.01
CA LEU A 11 11.96 3.03 35.46
C LEU A 11 11.86 2.71 33.97
N LEU A 12 10.69 2.22 33.55
CA LEU A 12 10.34 2.04 32.15
C LEU A 12 9.41 3.16 31.72
N LYS A 13 9.69 3.77 30.58
CA LYS A 13 8.83 4.75 29.94
C LYS A 13 8.57 4.35 28.50
N ILE A 14 7.32 4.43 28.06
CA ILE A 14 6.87 4.20 26.69
C ILE A 14 6.16 5.45 26.22
N SER A 15 6.52 5.95 25.04
CA SER A 15 5.96 7.17 24.47
C SER A 15 5.61 6.96 23.00
N LEU A 16 4.75 7.82 22.46
CA LEU A 16 4.53 7.86 21.02
C LEU A 16 5.79 8.34 20.31
N ASP A 17 6.10 7.73 19.18
CA ASP A 17 7.18 8.11 18.31
C ASP A 17 6.67 9.07 17.24
N GLU A 18 6.82 10.37 17.48
CA GLU A 18 6.41 11.42 16.53
C GLU A 18 7.33 11.52 15.31
N ASP A 19 8.52 10.91 15.36
CA ASP A 19 9.55 10.95 14.33
C ASP A 19 9.76 9.55 13.68
N ALA A 20 8.75 8.67 13.79
CA ALA A 20 8.80 7.33 13.26
C ALA A 20 9.08 7.33 11.73
N PRO A 21 9.93 6.41 11.24
CA PRO A 21 10.23 6.31 9.81
C PRO A 21 8.95 5.96 9.02
N ASP A 22 8.77 6.61 7.88
CA ASP A 22 7.63 6.38 6.99
C ASP A 22 7.86 5.08 6.20
N PRO A 23 7.04 4.03 6.39
CA PRO A 23 7.25 2.74 5.73
C PRO A 23 7.25 2.80 4.20
N ARG A 24 6.69 3.86 3.57
CA ARG A 24 6.70 4.02 2.12
C ARG A 24 7.92 4.80 1.60
N LYS A 25 8.65 5.50 2.48
CA LYS A 25 9.86 6.25 2.09
C LYS A 25 11.14 5.59 2.56
N ASP A 26 11.12 5.06 3.77
CA ASP A 26 12.34 4.70 4.49
C ASP A 26 12.61 3.18 4.46
N TYR A 27 11.60 2.37 4.09
CA TYR A 27 11.73 0.90 4.04
C TYR A 27 11.85 0.37 2.61
N ASP A 28 12.51 -0.78 2.47
CA ASP A 28 12.57 -1.50 1.20
C ASP A 28 11.28 -2.29 1.01
N ASN A 29 10.53 -1.94 -0.03
CA ASN A 29 9.22 -2.52 -0.33
C ASN A 29 9.29 -3.28 -1.66
N LEU A 30 8.65 -4.45 -1.70
CA LEU A 30 8.38 -5.15 -2.95
C LEU A 30 7.34 -4.38 -3.79
N GLY A 31 6.32 -3.86 -3.12
CA GLY A 31 5.21 -3.17 -3.73
C GLY A 31 5.48 -1.70 -4.02
N SER A 32 4.88 -1.20 -5.10
CA SER A 32 4.64 0.22 -5.30
C SER A 32 3.17 0.54 -5.04
N MET A 33 2.90 1.60 -4.28
CA MET A 33 1.55 2.03 -3.90
C MET A 33 1.21 3.35 -4.60
N VAL A 34 0.17 3.36 -5.42
CA VAL A 34 -0.27 4.55 -6.16
C VAL A 34 -1.71 4.90 -5.76
N CYS A 35 -1.90 6.12 -5.25
CA CYS A 35 -3.16 6.56 -4.67
C CYS A 35 -3.56 7.96 -5.12
N TRP A 36 -4.85 8.14 -5.40
CA TRP A 36 -5.47 9.41 -5.74
C TRP A 36 -6.45 9.79 -4.64
N HIS A 37 -6.06 10.77 -3.82
CA HIS A 37 -6.96 11.34 -2.80
C HIS A 37 -6.82 12.87 -2.73
N ARG A 38 -7.95 13.55 -2.49
CA ARG A 38 -8.04 15.02 -2.52
C ARG A 38 -7.37 15.72 -1.34
N HIS A 39 -7.33 15.07 -0.18
CA HIS A 39 -6.85 15.68 1.07
C HIS A 39 -5.58 15.05 1.63
N TYR A 40 -5.26 13.83 1.19
CA TYR A 40 -4.14 13.07 1.73
C TYR A 40 -3.24 12.64 0.59
N ARG A 41 -1.93 12.72 0.81
CA ARG A 41 -0.93 12.12 -0.07
C ARG A 41 -0.59 10.77 0.53
N LEU A 42 -1.12 9.72 -0.08
CA LEU A 42 -0.99 8.34 0.40
C LEU A 42 -0.09 7.57 -0.57
N GLY A 43 0.67 6.61 -0.05
CA GLY A 43 1.52 5.75 -0.84
C GLY A 43 2.72 6.49 -1.44
N ASP A 44 3.20 5.99 -2.56
CA ASP A 44 4.41 6.48 -3.21
C ASP A 44 4.09 7.69 -4.09
N ALA A 45 5.06 8.60 -4.21
CA ALA A 45 4.94 9.74 -5.10
C ALA A 45 4.87 9.29 -6.58
N HIS A 46 3.88 9.78 -7.31
CA HIS A 46 3.72 9.50 -8.74
C HIS A 46 3.22 10.72 -9.52
N SER A 47 3.31 10.65 -10.85
CA SER A 47 2.90 11.72 -11.78
C SER A 47 1.66 11.39 -12.63
N TYR A 48 1.06 10.20 -12.43
CA TYR A 48 -0.18 9.82 -13.10
C TYR A 48 -1.32 10.78 -12.78
N LYS A 49 -2.00 11.30 -13.80
CA LYS A 49 -3.10 12.26 -13.60
C LYS A 49 -4.33 11.58 -13.04
N ASP A 50 -4.60 10.37 -13.50
CA ASP A 50 -5.73 9.54 -13.10
C ASP A 50 -5.37 8.05 -13.12
N PRO A 51 -6.23 7.18 -12.57
CA PRO A 51 -6.03 5.73 -12.61
C PRO A 51 -5.82 5.12 -14.00
N GLY A 52 -6.42 5.70 -15.05
CA GLY A 52 -6.31 5.20 -16.41
C GLY A 52 -4.89 5.35 -16.95
N ASP A 53 -4.25 6.50 -16.73
CA ASP A 53 -2.85 6.73 -17.09
C ASP A 53 -1.92 5.66 -16.48
N PHE A 54 -2.11 5.39 -15.18
CA PHE A 54 -1.36 4.35 -14.46
C PHE A 54 -1.57 2.95 -15.07
N LEU A 55 -2.84 2.57 -15.27
CA LEU A 55 -3.17 1.24 -15.77
C LEU A 55 -2.71 1.02 -17.21
N GLN A 56 -2.73 2.07 -18.05
CA GLN A 56 -2.16 2.03 -19.40
C GLN A 56 -0.66 1.75 -19.37
N GLU A 57 0.10 2.49 -18.55
CA GLU A 57 1.54 2.29 -18.41
C GLU A 57 1.85 0.89 -17.85
N LEU A 58 1.05 0.41 -16.88
CA LEU A 58 1.24 -0.91 -16.29
C LEU A 58 1.05 -2.03 -17.31
N VAL A 59 0.03 -1.92 -18.18
CA VAL A 59 -0.19 -2.86 -19.30
C VAL A 59 0.95 -2.76 -20.30
N GLU A 60 1.35 -1.56 -20.71
CA GLU A 60 2.42 -1.33 -21.68
C GLU A 60 3.74 -1.98 -21.25
N LYS A 61 4.11 -1.82 -19.97
CA LYS A 61 5.34 -2.40 -19.41
C LYS A 61 5.33 -3.92 -19.31
N ASN A 62 4.16 -4.53 -19.10
CA ASN A 62 4.06 -5.94 -18.69
C ASN A 62 3.41 -6.86 -19.73
N VAL A 63 2.79 -6.32 -20.77
CA VAL A 63 2.05 -7.07 -21.80
C VAL A 63 2.58 -6.68 -23.17
N SER A 64 3.06 -7.67 -23.94
CA SER A 64 3.56 -7.42 -25.29
C SER A 64 2.43 -7.11 -26.28
N ASP A 65 2.71 -6.29 -27.29
CA ASP A 65 1.81 -6.00 -28.41
C ASP A 65 1.21 -7.28 -29.01
N ALA A 66 2.05 -8.29 -29.23
CA ALA A 66 1.62 -9.57 -29.80
C ALA A 66 0.56 -10.26 -28.93
N GLU A 67 0.73 -10.23 -27.60
CA GLU A 67 -0.25 -10.81 -26.67
C GLU A 67 -1.53 -9.98 -26.62
N LEU A 68 -1.42 -8.65 -26.55
CA LEU A 68 -2.57 -7.73 -26.57
C LEU A 68 -3.42 -7.91 -27.83
N ILE A 69 -2.78 -7.88 -29.00
CA ILE A 69 -3.40 -8.15 -30.30
C ILE A 69 -4.08 -9.52 -30.33
N ARG A 70 -3.42 -10.55 -29.81
CA ARG A 70 -3.96 -11.91 -29.76
C ARG A 70 -5.24 -11.96 -28.93
N GLN A 71 -5.26 -11.32 -27.77
CA GLN A 71 -6.47 -11.23 -26.93
C GLN A 71 -7.57 -10.41 -27.60
N ALA A 72 -7.23 -9.30 -28.27
CA ALA A 72 -8.17 -8.47 -29.02
C ALA A 72 -8.84 -9.25 -30.18
N LYS A 73 -8.05 -9.94 -31.00
CA LYS A 73 -8.55 -10.80 -32.10
C LYS A 73 -9.42 -11.95 -31.60
N ALA A 74 -9.14 -12.45 -30.41
CA ALA A 74 -9.94 -13.48 -29.76
C ALA A 74 -11.22 -12.94 -29.09
N GLY A 75 -11.46 -11.63 -29.13
CA GLY A 75 -12.62 -10.99 -28.48
C GLY A 75 -12.58 -11.08 -26.95
N LYS A 76 -11.39 -11.21 -26.35
CA LYS A 76 -11.20 -11.36 -24.90
C LYS A 76 -11.09 -10.04 -24.14
N ILE A 77 -10.98 -8.92 -24.85
CA ILE A 77 -10.91 -7.57 -24.29
C ILE A 77 -12.34 -7.00 -24.28
N PRO A 78 -12.99 -6.88 -23.11
CA PRO A 78 -14.32 -6.27 -23.04
C PRO A 78 -14.30 -4.85 -23.57
N GLY A 79 -15.36 -4.46 -24.29
CA GLY A 79 -15.50 -3.10 -24.80
C GLY A 79 -14.64 -2.75 -26.02
N VAL A 80 -13.70 -3.60 -26.45
CA VAL A 80 -12.82 -3.32 -27.61
C VAL A 80 -12.89 -4.45 -28.64
N ARG A 81 -12.95 -4.09 -29.92
CA ARG A 81 -12.93 -5.02 -31.06
C ARG A 81 -11.82 -4.67 -32.04
N LEU A 82 -11.02 -5.67 -32.37
CA LEU A 82 -10.08 -5.62 -33.48
C LEU A 82 -10.59 -6.50 -34.63
N GLY A 83 -10.83 -5.88 -35.78
CA GLY A 83 -11.35 -6.57 -36.97
C GLY A 83 -10.65 -6.15 -38.26
N TYR A 84 -10.86 -6.94 -39.32
CA TYR A 84 -10.43 -6.59 -40.68
C TYR A 84 -11.65 -6.39 -41.57
N VAL A 85 -11.80 -5.19 -42.13
CA VAL A 85 -12.94 -4.83 -42.99
C VAL A 85 -12.57 -5.09 -44.44
N ARG A 86 -12.99 -6.25 -44.97
CA ARG A 86 -12.58 -6.71 -46.32
C ARG A 86 -12.90 -5.73 -47.45
N ARG A 87 -14.05 -5.06 -47.40
CA ARG A 87 -14.48 -4.09 -48.43
C ARG A 87 -13.55 -2.88 -48.50
N GLU A 88 -13.07 -2.43 -47.35
CA GLU A 88 -12.21 -1.25 -47.21
C GLU A 88 -10.72 -1.62 -47.19
N ARG A 89 -10.40 -2.90 -46.99
CA ARG A 89 -9.05 -3.46 -46.90
C ARG A 89 -8.20 -2.84 -45.77
N ILE A 90 -8.86 -2.52 -44.65
CA ILE A 90 -8.23 -1.92 -43.47
C ILE A 90 -8.49 -2.76 -42.22
N TRP A 91 -7.58 -2.67 -41.26
CA TRP A 91 -7.82 -3.10 -39.88
C TRP A 91 -8.52 -1.99 -39.12
N THR A 92 -9.43 -2.34 -38.23
CA THR A 92 -10.19 -1.37 -37.43
C THR A 92 -10.16 -1.75 -35.97
N VAL A 93 -10.01 -0.74 -35.12
CA VAL A 93 -10.26 -0.84 -33.68
C VAL A 93 -11.55 -0.08 -33.39
N GLU A 94 -12.49 -0.78 -32.78
CA GLU A 94 -13.79 -0.24 -32.39
C GLU A 94 -13.95 -0.35 -30.88
N SER A 95 -14.50 0.69 -30.23
CA SER A 95 -14.88 0.66 -28.83
C SER A 95 -16.40 0.70 -28.66
N TYR A 96 -16.89 0.06 -27.61
CA TYR A 96 -18.32 0.01 -27.31
C TYR A 96 -18.71 1.23 -26.48
N ASP A 97 -19.48 2.12 -27.07
CA ASP A 97 -20.07 3.23 -26.34
C ASP A 97 -21.32 2.76 -25.59
N THR A 98 -21.23 2.80 -24.26
CA THR A 98 -22.30 2.36 -23.37
C THR A 98 -23.50 3.32 -23.39
N MET A 99 -23.28 4.60 -23.69
CA MET A 99 -24.35 5.61 -23.72
C MET A 99 -25.24 5.41 -24.95
N SER A 100 -24.66 5.34 -26.14
CA SER A 100 -25.41 5.10 -27.38
C SER A 100 -25.70 3.62 -27.65
N ARG A 101 -25.10 2.70 -26.89
CA ARG A 101 -25.17 1.24 -27.06
C ARG A 101 -24.72 0.77 -28.45
N LYS A 102 -23.67 1.40 -28.98
CA LYS A 102 -23.15 1.13 -30.32
C LYS A 102 -21.65 0.91 -30.31
N TRP A 103 -21.18 0.16 -31.30
CA TRP A 103 -19.77 0.07 -31.61
C TRP A 103 -19.37 1.31 -32.42
N ILE A 104 -18.36 2.02 -31.94
CA ILE A 104 -17.80 3.19 -32.60
C ILE A 104 -16.45 2.80 -33.16
N ARG A 105 -16.29 2.95 -34.47
CA ARG A 105 -15.00 2.81 -35.13
C ARG A 105 -14.20 4.08 -34.92
N LEU A 106 -13.08 3.98 -34.22
CA LEU A 106 -12.22 5.12 -33.91
C LEU A 106 -10.92 5.11 -34.70
N TYR A 107 -10.40 3.92 -35.02
CA TYR A 107 -9.14 3.78 -35.74
C TYR A 107 -9.32 2.92 -36.99
N GLY A 108 -8.57 3.27 -38.03
CA GLY A 108 -8.43 2.52 -39.26
C GLY A 108 -6.96 2.49 -39.68
N PHE A 109 -6.45 1.30 -39.96
CA PHE A 109 -5.06 1.08 -40.36
C PHE A 109 -5.04 0.43 -41.74
N ASP A 110 -4.46 1.12 -42.71
CA ASP A 110 -4.25 0.62 -44.05
C ASP A 110 -2.99 -0.23 -44.16
N GLY A 111 -2.97 -1.14 -45.12
CA GLY A 111 -1.82 -2.00 -45.38
C GLY A 111 -1.78 -3.32 -44.60
N PRO A 112 -0.68 -4.08 -44.75
CA PRO A 112 -0.54 -5.40 -44.14
C PRO A 112 -0.37 -5.29 -42.63
N PHE A 113 -0.97 -6.22 -41.88
CA PHE A 113 -0.97 -6.22 -40.41
C PHE A 113 0.42 -6.14 -39.78
N SER A 114 1.44 -6.72 -40.44
CA SER A 114 2.82 -6.71 -39.97
C SER A 114 3.48 -5.33 -39.99
N ARG A 115 2.91 -4.35 -40.70
CA ARG A 115 3.44 -2.97 -40.77
C ARG A 115 2.78 -2.02 -39.79
N CYS A 116 1.61 -2.37 -39.27
CA CYS A 116 0.82 -1.52 -38.37
C CYS A 116 0.53 -2.18 -37.02
N SER A 117 1.21 -3.29 -36.69
CA SER A 117 0.85 -4.07 -35.50
C SER A 117 1.04 -3.30 -34.20
N SER A 118 2.07 -2.47 -34.10
CA SER A 118 2.33 -1.70 -32.88
C SER A 118 1.33 -0.55 -32.73
N GLU A 119 1.02 0.16 -33.81
CA GLU A 119 -0.01 1.21 -33.80
C GLU A 119 -1.41 0.62 -33.53
N VAL A 120 -1.69 -0.59 -34.03
CA VAL A 120 -2.91 -1.33 -33.68
C VAL A 120 -2.92 -1.70 -32.20
N ALA A 121 -1.79 -2.15 -31.64
CA ALA A 121 -1.71 -2.50 -30.22
C ALA A 121 -1.93 -1.26 -29.32
N GLU A 122 -1.31 -0.14 -29.66
CA GLU A 122 -1.50 1.14 -28.99
C GLU A 122 -2.98 1.56 -29.04
N ALA A 123 -3.61 1.54 -30.22
CA ALA A 123 -5.02 1.88 -30.36
C ALA A 123 -5.95 0.92 -29.62
N VAL A 124 -5.62 -0.38 -29.56
CA VAL A 124 -6.39 -1.32 -28.72
C VAL A 124 -6.28 -0.93 -27.26
N ARG A 125 -5.06 -0.62 -26.77
CA ARG A 125 -4.81 -0.25 -25.37
C ARG A 125 -5.48 1.06 -24.99
N SER A 126 -5.43 2.07 -25.83
CA SER A 126 -6.02 3.40 -25.57
C SER A 126 -7.53 3.36 -25.45
N GLU A 127 -8.18 2.38 -26.09
CA GLU A 127 -9.63 2.19 -26.05
C GLU A 127 -10.13 1.29 -24.93
N MET A 128 -9.22 0.70 -24.15
CA MET A 128 -9.61 -0.13 -23.02
C MET A 128 -10.07 0.73 -21.84
N ASP A 129 -11.18 0.35 -21.21
CA ASP A 129 -11.56 0.92 -19.92
C ASP A 129 -10.64 0.42 -18.80
N ASN A 130 -10.68 1.11 -17.64
CA ASN A 130 -9.86 0.76 -16.48
C ASN A 130 -10.07 -0.69 -16.02
N HIS A 131 -11.27 -1.24 -16.16
CA HIS A 131 -11.56 -2.61 -15.76
C HIS A 131 -10.86 -3.63 -16.70
N ALA A 132 -10.87 -3.39 -18.01
CA ALA A 132 -10.17 -4.20 -18.99
C ALA A 132 -8.64 -4.09 -18.81
N LEU A 133 -8.12 -2.88 -18.58
CA LEU A 133 -6.69 -2.66 -18.32
C LEU A 133 -6.23 -3.38 -17.05
N LEU A 134 -6.96 -3.20 -15.93
CA LEU A 134 -6.66 -3.85 -14.65
C LEU A 134 -6.70 -5.38 -14.78
N LYS A 135 -7.72 -5.93 -15.46
CA LYS A 135 -7.83 -7.38 -15.70
C LYS A 135 -6.66 -7.92 -16.52
N LEU A 136 -6.18 -7.16 -17.49
CA LEU A 136 -5.06 -7.58 -18.32
C LEU A 136 -3.73 -7.49 -17.57
N ALA A 137 -3.50 -6.37 -16.87
CA ALA A 137 -2.33 -6.18 -16.01
C ALA A 137 -2.23 -7.25 -14.91
N GLY A 138 -3.35 -7.59 -14.27
CA GLY A 138 -3.43 -8.63 -13.23
C GLY A 138 -3.07 -10.05 -13.70
N GLN A 139 -2.93 -10.29 -15.01
CA GLN A 139 -2.39 -11.56 -15.54
C GLN A 139 -0.86 -11.66 -15.42
N LYS A 140 -0.19 -10.52 -15.17
CA LYS A 140 1.27 -10.38 -15.18
C LYS A 140 1.83 -9.73 -13.93
N CYS A 141 1.02 -8.93 -13.24
CA CYS A 141 1.37 -8.19 -12.03
C CYS A 141 0.49 -8.64 -10.87
N CYS A 142 1.02 -8.63 -9.66
CA CYS A 142 0.21 -8.76 -8.45
C CYS A 142 -0.31 -7.37 -8.10
N ILE A 143 -1.63 -7.18 -8.04
CA ILE A 143 -2.27 -5.88 -7.86
C ILE A 143 -3.39 -6.04 -6.84
N LEU A 144 -3.34 -5.27 -5.76
CA LEU A 144 -4.37 -5.22 -4.74
C LEU A 144 -4.96 -3.82 -4.69
N PRO A 145 -6.30 -3.67 -4.53
CA PRO A 145 -6.89 -2.37 -4.31
C PRO A 145 -6.42 -1.80 -2.97
N VAL A 146 -6.38 -0.48 -2.84
CA VAL A 146 -6.17 0.19 -1.55
C VAL A 146 -7.42 1.02 -1.27
N TYR A 147 -8.08 0.69 -0.18
CA TYR A 147 -9.21 1.42 0.38
C TYR A 147 -8.72 2.32 1.49
N LEU A 148 -9.29 3.51 1.59
CA LEU A 148 -9.13 4.42 2.72
C LEU A 148 -10.45 4.45 3.49
N PHE A 149 -10.39 4.45 4.80
CA PHE A 149 -11.46 4.79 5.74
C PHE A 149 -11.01 5.99 6.56
N ASN A 150 -11.84 7.03 6.61
CA ASN A 150 -11.52 8.28 7.28
C ASN A 150 -12.59 8.65 8.31
N HIS A 151 -12.44 8.15 9.53
CA HIS A 151 -13.33 8.45 10.63
C HIS A 151 -12.53 8.45 11.94
N SER A 152 -12.31 9.64 12.52
CA SER A 152 -11.50 9.85 13.74
C SER A 152 -10.01 9.46 13.65
N GLY A 153 -9.58 8.92 12.51
CA GLY A 153 -8.23 8.49 12.18
C GLY A 153 -8.19 8.02 10.72
N LEU A 154 -6.99 7.94 10.14
CA LEU A 154 -6.81 7.39 8.80
C LEU A 154 -6.52 5.91 8.90
N HIS A 155 -7.34 5.12 8.22
CA HIS A 155 -7.08 3.69 8.05
C HIS A 155 -7.08 3.32 6.57
N ILE A 156 -6.14 2.48 6.15
CA ILE A 156 -6.08 1.90 4.81
C ILE A 156 -6.12 0.37 4.87
N SER A 157 -6.64 -0.24 3.80
CA SER A 157 -6.67 -1.70 3.71
C SER A 157 -6.71 -2.18 2.27
N THR A 158 -6.25 -3.40 2.04
CA THR A 158 -6.49 -4.12 0.79
C THR A 158 -7.88 -4.74 0.71
N GLN A 159 -8.60 -4.78 1.84
CA GLN A 159 -9.98 -5.23 1.91
C GLN A 159 -10.94 -4.09 1.57
N ASP A 160 -12.12 -4.46 1.06
CA ASP A 160 -13.17 -3.51 0.72
C ASP A 160 -13.84 -2.94 1.98
N LEU A 161 -13.29 -1.83 2.46
CA LEU A 161 -13.76 -1.13 3.66
C LEU A 161 -15.18 -0.56 3.51
N THR A 162 -15.69 -0.39 2.28
CA THR A 162 -17.07 0.11 2.08
C THR A 162 -18.14 -0.85 2.62
N LYS A 163 -17.76 -2.11 2.87
CA LYS A 163 -18.62 -3.15 3.43
C LYS A 163 -18.67 -3.14 4.96
N TRP A 164 -17.84 -2.34 5.63
CA TRP A 164 -17.85 -2.20 7.09
C TRP A 164 -19.15 -1.52 7.59
N PRO A 165 -19.51 -1.67 8.88
CA PRO A 165 -20.71 -1.06 9.44
C PRO A 165 -20.85 0.44 9.13
N ASP A 166 -19.75 1.18 9.21
CA ASP A 166 -19.68 2.63 8.97
C ASP A 166 -19.00 3.01 7.65
N GLY A 167 -18.39 2.05 6.95
CA GLY A 167 -17.59 2.31 5.76
C GLY A 167 -18.35 2.83 4.54
N ARG A 168 -19.67 2.80 4.54
CA ARG A 168 -20.50 3.25 3.39
C ARG A 168 -20.34 4.74 3.09
N TRP A 169 -20.01 5.52 4.11
CA TRP A 169 -19.93 6.98 4.05
C TRP A 169 -18.47 7.45 4.08
N ASP A 170 -17.65 6.76 4.85
CA ASP A 170 -16.31 7.22 5.20
C ASP A 170 -15.20 6.41 4.53
N ALA A 171 -15.54 5.37 3.75
CA ALA A 171 -14.58 4.61 2.96
C ALA A 171 -14.78 4.68 1.45
N GLY A 172 -13.66 4.52 0.74
CA GLY A 172 -13.62 4.39 -0.71
C GLY A 172 -12.29 3.82 -1.19
N GLN A 173 -12.30 3.22 -2.37
CA GLN A 173 -11.05 2.82 -3.02
C GLN A 173 -10.29 4.09 -3.46
N VAL A 174 -9.06 4.24 -3.00
CA VAL A 174 -8.20 5.38 -3.30
C VAL A 174 -7.05 5.04 -4.25
N GLY A 175 -6.76 3.75 -4.48
CA GLY A 175 -5.64 3.38 -5.32
C GLY A 175 -5.40 1.88 -5.43
N TRP A 176 -4.14 1.54 -5.70
CA TRP A 176 -3.64 0.17 -5.75
C TRP A 176 -2.23 0.10 -5.18
N VAL A 177 -1.93 -1.01 -4.52
CA VAL A 177 -0.57 -1.48 -4.29
C VAL A 177 -0.28 -2.60 -5.29
N TYR A 178 0.89 -2.59 -5.92
CA TYR A 178 1.22 -3.57 -6.94
C TYR A 178 2.70 -3.94 -6.95
N ALA A 179 2.98 -5.18 -7.37
CA ALA A 179 4.29 -5.64 -7.77
C ALA A 179 4.22 -6.08 -9.24
N ASP A 180 4.99 -5.42 -10.11
CA ASP A 180 5.02 -5.78 -11.52
C ASP A 180 5.83 -7.06 -11.77
N LYS A 181 5.78 -7.57 -13.00
CA LYS A 181 6.49 -8.80 -13.34
C LYS A 181 8.00 -8.68 -13.08
N LYS A 182 8.57 -7.50 -13.28
CA LYS A 182 10.00 -7.26 -13.10
C LYS A 182 10.38 -7.31 -11.62
N ALA A 183 9.61 -6.68 -10.74
CA ALA A 183 9.82 -6.70 -9.29
C ALA A 183 9.72 -8.13 -8.74
N ILE A 184 8.68 -8.87 -9.12
CA ILE A 184 8.49 -10.26 -8.70
C ILE A 184 9.63 -11.17 -9.19
N LEU A 185 10.09 -10.96 -10.42
CA LEU A 185 11.25 -11.68 -10.96
C LEU A 185 12.55 -11.35 -10.22
N ALA A 186 12.75 -10.10 -9.84
CA ALA A 186 13.93 -9.67 -9.09
C ALA A 186 13.97 -10.30 -7.69
N GLU A 187 12.83 -10.29 -6.99
CA GLU A 187 12.70 -10.80 -5.63
C GLU A 187 12.78 -12.32 -5.54
N TYR A 188 12.08 -13.03 -6.43
CA TYR A 188 11.94 -14.49 -6.33
C TYR A 188 12.69 -15.29 -7.40
N GLY A 189 13.37 -14.61 -8.34
CA GLY A 189 14.08 -15.22 -9.47
C GLY A 189 13.17 -15.82 -10.56
N LYS A 190 11.86 -15.87 -10.34
CA LYS A 190 10.84 -16.35 -11.28
C LYS A 190 9.50 -15.67 -11.00
N CYS A 191 8.58 -15.73 -11.96
CA CYS A 191 7.24 -15.16 -11.82
C CYS A 191 6.21 -16.20 -12.26
N GLY A 192 5.71 -16.98 -11.30
CA GLY A 192 4.65 -17.97 -11.47
C GLY A 192 3.52 -17.79 -10.45
N PRO A 193 2.51 -18.67 -10.47
CA PRO A 193 1.35 -18.55 -9.57
C PRO A 193 1.69 -18.55 -8.08
N GLU A 194 2.70 -19.32 -7.67
CA GLU A 194 3.14 -19.36 -6.27
C GLU A 194 3.86 -18.07 -5.86
N GLU A 195 4.68 -17.50 -6.74
CA GLU A 195 5.36 -16.23 -6.50
C GLU A 195 4.36 -15.06 -6.46
N MET A 196 3.32 -15.11 -7.30
CA MET A 196 2.24 -14.13 -7.26
C MET A 196 1.48 -14.16 -5.93
N LYS A 197 1.18 -15.35 -5.38
CA LYS A 197 0.58 -15.50 -4.05
C LYS A 197 1.50 -15.02 -2.92
N ARG A 198 2.81 -15.23 -3.05
CA ARG A 198 3.79 -14.72 -2.08
C ARG A 198 3.83 -13.20 -2.13
N ALA A 199 3.90 -12.62 -3.34
CA ALA A 199 3.82 -11.18 -3.54
C ALA A 199 2.53 -10.61 -2.95
N GLU A 200 1.39 -11.25 -3.19
CA GLU A 200 0.09 -10.83 -2.63
C GLU A 200 0.14 -10.67 -1.11
N LYS A 201 0.69 -11.65 -0.39
CA LYS A 201 0.86 -11.58 1.07
C LYS A 201 1.79 -10.45 1.51
N VAL A 202 2.90 -10.24 0.79
CA VAL A 202 3.83 -9.14 1.07
C VAL A 202 3.15 -7.79 0.86
N LEU A 203 2.43 -7.62 -0.24
CA LEU A 203 1.69 -6.39 -0.53
C LEU A 203 0.61 -6.10 0.54
N MET A 204 -0.07 -7.13 1.04
CA MET A 204 -0.99 -6.97 2.17
C MET A 204 -0.26 -6.49 3.43
N SER A 205 0.87 -7.10 3.78
CA SER A 205 1.64 -6.69 4.96
C SER A 205 2.25 -5.29 4.83
N GLU A 206 2.64 -4.86 3.62
CA GLU A 206 3.11 -3.49 3.39
C GLU A 206 1.99 -2.46 3.61
N VAL A 207 0.76 -2.78 3.20
CA VAL A 207 -0.41 -1.92 3.45
C VAL A 207 -0.75 -1.91 4.94
N GLU A 208 -0.73 -3.05 5.62
CA GLU A 208 -0.98 -3.14 7.07
C GLU A 208 0.06 -2.38 7.88
N LEU A 209 1.34 -2.45 7.50
CA LEU A 209 2.41 -1.68 8.16
C LEU A 209 2.26 -0.18 7.93
N TYR A 210 1.88 0.23 6.72
CA TYR A 210 1.63 1.63 6.42
C TYR A 210 0.36 2.16 7.09
N ASP A 211 -0.66 1.30 7.29
CA ASP A 211 -1.85 1.62 8.08
C ASP A 211 -1.51 2.00 9.52
N LYS A 212 -0.70 1.17 10.20
CA LYS A 212 -0.21 1.43 11.57
C LYS A 212 0.57 2.76 11.68
N TYR A 213 1.32 3.10 10.64
CA TYR A 213 2.00 4.39 10.58
C TYR A 213 0.99 5.54 10.43
N LEU A 214 0.00 5.42 9.55
CA LEU A 214 -1.01 6.46 9.29
C LEU A 214 -1.96 6.67 10.47
N SER A 215 -2.23 5.64 11.28
CA SER A 215 -3.04 5.72 12.49
C SER A 215 -2.31 6.41 13.65
N GLY A 216 -1.00 6.66 13.52
CA GLY A 216 -0.16 7.23 14.59
C GLY A 216 0.20 6.21 15.67
N GLU A 217 0.06 4.91 15.38
CA GLU A 217 0.39 3.80 16.27
C GLU A 217 1.89 3.49 16.24
N CYS A 218 2.68 4.53 16.51
CA CYS A 218 4.14 4.50 16.52
C CYS A 218 4.63 4.75 17.95
N TYR A 219 5.53 3.90 18.45
CA TYR A 219 5.97 3.94 19.85
C TYR A 219 7.48 3.74 19.98
N GLY A 220 8.02 4.20 21.11
CA GLY A 220 9.36 3.87 21.57
C GLY A 220 9.41 3.73 23.09
N PHE A 221 10.43 3.03 23.57
CA PHE A 221 10.69 2.88 25.00
C PHE A 221 12.02 3.50 25.39
N GLN A 222 12.09 3.90 26.66
CA GLN A 222 13.30 4.30 27.36
C GLN A 222 13.32 3.58 28.70
N LEU A 223 14.43 2.92 29.02
CA LEU A 223 14.66 2.23 30.28
C LEU A 223 15.74 2.98 31.06
N TYR A 224 15.45 3.32 32.31
CA TYR A 224 16.34 4.04 33.21
C TYR A 224 16.70 3.17 34.41
N LYS A 225 17.89 3.41 34.98
CA LYS A 225 18.33 2.86 36.25
C LYS A 225 19.03 3.93 37.06
N ASP A 226 18.59 4.15 38.30
CA ASP A 226 19.15 5.16 39.19
C ASP A 226 19.20 6.56 38.54
N GLY A 227 18.19 6.90 37.73
CA GLY A 227 18.09 8.18 37.01
C GLY A 227 18.88 8.28 35.71
N GLU A 228 19.71 7.28 35.37
CA GLU A 228 20.48 7.25 34.12
C GLU A 228 19.78 6.38 33.05
N GLU A 229 19.69 6.88 31.81
CA GLU A 229 19.16 6.09 30.68
C GLU A 229 20.10 4.91 30.39
N MET A 230 19.57 3.69 30.52
CA MET A 230 20.28 2.45 30.23
C MET A 230 20.14 2.03 28.77
N ASP A 231 18.92 2.11 28.25
CA ASP A 231 18.57 1.63 26.91
C ASP A 231 17.36 2.40 26.37
N SER A 232 17.31 2.56 25.05
CA SER A 232 16.17 3.13 24.36
C SER A 232 16.07 2.60 22.93
N CYS A 233 14.84 2.30 22.52
CA CYS A 233 14.54 1.82 21.17
C CYS A 233 13.22 2.43 20.70
N TRP A 234 13.15 2.80 19.42
CA TRP A 234 12.07 3.56 18.80
C TRP A 234 11.64 2.91 17.48
N GLY A 235 10.53 3.36 16.90
CA GLY A 235 10.00 2.83 15.64
C GLY A 235 9.15 1.56 15.75
N PHE A 236 8.61 1.24 16.94
CA PHE A 236 7.65 0.14 17.09
C PHE A 236 6.31 0.55 16.48
N LEU A 237 5.79 -0.26 15.54
CA LEU A 237 4.56 0.02 14.81
C LEU A 237 3.48 -1.02 15.12
N GLY A 238 2.33 -0.57 15.60
CA GLY A 238 1.19 -1.43 15.87
C GLY A 238 0.36 -0.96 17.05
N ASP A 239 -0.77 -1.63 17.28
CA ASP A 239 -1.54 -1.35 18.47
C ASP A 239 -0.69 -1.59 19.74
N PHE A 240 -1.12 -1.00 20.85
CA PHE A 240 -0.31 -1.04 22.07
C PHE A 240 -0.06 -2.47 22.59
N GLU A 241 -0.95 -3.43 22.34
CA GLU A 241 -0.77 -4.82 22.78
C GLU A 241 0.23 -5.60 21.91
N GLU A 242 0.31 -5.27 20.62
CA GLU A 242 1.39 -5.77 19.74
C GLU A 242 2.74 -5.18 20.17
N VAL A 243 2.81 -3.86 20.28
CA VAL A 243 4.03 -3.13 20.67
C VAL A 243 4.54 -3.58 22.05
N ARG A 244 3.62 -3.86 22.98
CA ARG A 244 3.95 -4.40 24.30
C ARG A 244 4.77 -5.68 24.22
N LYS A 245 4.41 -6.59 23.30
CA LYS A 245 5.13 -7.86 23.11
C LYS A 245 6.49 -7.62 22.48
N ASP A 246 6.57 -6.74 21.50
CA ASP A 246 7.82 -6.41 20.82
C ASP A 246 8.81 -5.76 21.79
N ILE A 247 8.38 -4.79 22.60
CA ILE A 247 9.22 -4.13 23.62
C ILE A 247 9.74 -5.15 24.64
N LEU A 248 8.91 -6.12 25.07
CA LEU A 248 9.31 -7.15 26.03
C LEU A 248 10.50 -8.00 25.53
N GLU A 249 10.70 -8.14 24.22
CA GLU A 249 11.86 -8.86 23.67
C GLU A 249 13.19 -8.11 23.84
N TYR A 250 13.14 -6.78 24.04
CA TYR A 250 14.31 -5.93 24.25
C TYR A 250 14.62 -5.68 25.73
N LEU A 251 13.63 -5.83 26.62
CA LEU A 251 13.83 -5.56 28.04
C LEU A 251 14.64 -6.65 28.74
N PRO A 252 15.53 -6.28 29.69
CA PRO A 252 16.15 -7.26 30.59
C PRO A 252 15.10 -8.05 31.37
N GLU A 253 15.34 -9.34 31.63
CA GLU A 253 14.38 -10.25 32.29
C GLU A 253 13.86 -9.71 33.63
N GLU A 254 14.72 -9.04 34.41
CA GLU A 254 14.39 -8.41 35.69
C GLU A 254 13.47 -7.18 35.58
N CYS A 255 13.41 -6.57 34.39
CA CYS A 255 12.61 -5.39 34.05
C CYS A 255 11.27 -5.76 33.40
N CYS A 256 11.09 -6.98 32.88
CA CYS A 256 9.86 -7.37 32.18
C CYS A 256 8.58 -7.17 33.01
N SER A 257 8.65 -7.33 34.34
CA SER A 257 7.49 -7.10 35.23
C SER A 257 7.00 -5.64 35.26
N LEU A 258 7.82 -4.67 34.84
CA LEU A 258 7.41 -3.26 34.73
C LEU A 258 6.26 -3.09 33.74
N MET A 259 6.21 -3.93 32.72
CA MET A 259 5.21 -3.86 31.65
C MET A 259 3.78 -4.16 32.14
N ASP A 260 3.62 -4.80 33.30
CA ASP A 260 2.32 -5.08 33.92
C ASP A 260 1.82 -3.94 34.83
N HIS A 261 2.65 -2.91 35.04
CA HIS A 261 2.41 -1.84 36.02
C HIS A 261 2.48 -0.43 35.41
N LEU A 262 2.25 -0.32 34.10
CA LEU A 262 2.26 0.95 33.40
C LEU A 262 1.09 1.85 33.84
N THR A 263 1.41 3.10 34.13
CA THR A 263 0.46 4.18 34.44
C THR A 263 0.68 5.37 33.51
N GLU A 264 -0.37 6.10 33.20
CA GLU A 264 -0.26 7.33 32.41
C GLU A 264 0.47 8.42 33.19
N ALA A 265 1.42 9.08 32.52
CA ALA A 265 2.11 10.26 33.02
C ALA A 265 2.13 11.35 31.94
N GLN A 266 2.36 12.60 32.38
CA GLN A 266 2.58 13.69 31.43
C GLN A 266 3.74 13.37 30.50
N ASP A 267 3.56 13.76 29.24
CA ASP A 267 4.57 13.53 28.22
C ASP A 267 5.83 14.35 28.50
N MET A 268 6.97 13.68 28.56
CA MET A 268 8.26 14.32 28.76
C MET A 268 9.16 13.79 27.66
N ARG A 269 9.60 14.60 26.69
CA ARG A 269 10.45 14.05 25.59
C ARG A 269 11.80 13.53 26.08
N ARG A 270 12.33 14.13 27.15
CA ARG A 270 13.51 13.64 27.90
C ARG A 270 13.19 13.71 29.38
N MET A 271 13.63 12.70 30.11
CA MET A 271 13.53 12.67 31.56
C MET A 271 14.82 13.26 32.12
N GLU A 272 14.73 14.43 32.75
CA GLU A 272 15.81 14.94 33.60
C GLU A 272 15.78 14.21 34.95
N VAL A 273 16.87 14.33 35.73
CA VAL A 273 16.96 13.68 37.05
C VAL A 273 15.81 14.12 37.96
N GLU A 274 15.41 15.39 37.86
CA GLU A 274 14.31 16.00 38.62
C GLU A 274 12.95 15.39 38.23
N ASP A 275 12.76 15.06 36.95
CA ASP A 275 11.56 14.37 36.46
C ASP A 275 11.51 12.92 36.96
N TYR A 276 12.66 12.24 37.00
CA TYR A 276 12.78 10.90 37.54
C TYR A 276 12.46 10.87 39.04
N GLU A 277 13.04 11.78 39.83
CA GLU A 277 12.75 11.90 41.26
C GLU A 277 11.28 12.26 41.51
N GLY A 278 10.71 13.19 40.72
CA GLY A 278 9.29 13.53 40.80
C GLY A 278 8.36 12.35 40.52
N LEU A 279 8.65 11.53 39.51
CA LEU A 279 7.87 10.33 39.21
C LEU A 279 7.98 9.27 40.32
N LEU A 280 9.15 9.10 40.93
CA LEU A 280 9.28 8.21 42.09
C LEU A 280 8.40 8.67 43.26
N GLU A 281 8.39 9.97 43.55
CA GLU A 281 7.56 10.56 44.59
C GLU A 281 6.06 10.41 44.30
N GLU A 282 5.62 10.69 43.06
CA GLU A 282 4.22 10.59 42.63
C GLU A 282 3.70 9.14 42.66
N MET A 283 4.54 8.17 42.35
CA MET A 283 4.18 6.75 42.32
C MET A 283 4.26 6.07 43.70
N GLU A 284 4.60 6.81 44.77
CA GLU A 284 4.83 6.32 46.13
C GLU A 284 5.91 5.21 46.23
N VAL A 285 6.92 5.24 45.34
CA VAL A 285 7.98 4.19 45.26
C VAL A 285 9.33 4.68 45.78
#